data_AF-A0A086Y9F0-F1
#
_entry.id   AF-A0A086Y9F0-F1
#
_cell.length_a   1.000
_cell.length_b   1.000
_cell.length_c   1.000
_cell.angle_alpha   90.00
_cell.angle_beta   90.00
_cell.angle_gamma   90.00
#
_symmetry.space_group_name_H-M   'P 1'
#
loop_
_entity.id
_entity.type
_entity.pdbx_description
1 polymer ?
#
loop_
_entity_poly.entity_id
_entity_poly.type
_entity_poly.pdbx_seq_one_letter_code
_entity_poly.pdbx_strand_id
1 'polypeptide(L)'
;MTDSLPITERSRLRRSHPRGHFDRATINDILDAQPLCSVGYVMEGKPYVTPTLQWREGDHVYWHGSSASRALRAGCDAEVCLSVSILDGFVLARSGFHHSVNSRSVTLFGTAFRVEDAEEKLTRLTRFVDGLFAGRYAGLRPDRTQDLKATTVLGLKIAEGSAKIRTGGPNDEPEDYTLPIWAGVIPVRMQIGSPVPDPRNLDEVEMPGHVRDFRLGGQNEPSTRG
;
A
#
# COMPACT_ATOMS: atom_id res chain seq x y z
N MET A 1 -20.19 -10.47 0.06
CA MET A 1 -19.24 -9.72 0.90
C MET A 1 -19.98 -8.50 1.41
N THR A 2 -19.80 -8.09 2.66
CA THR A 2 -20.33 -6.80 3.12
C THR A 2 -19.59 -5.67 2.40
N ASP A 3 -20.32 -4.68 1.92
CA ASP A 3 -19.73 -3.53 1.23
C ASP A 3 -18.87 -2.65 2.16
N SER A 4 -18.92 -2.87 3.47
CA SER A 4 -18.13 -2.17 4.48
C SER A 4 -17.58 -3.09 5.56
N LEU A 5 -16.45 -2.69 6.14
CA LEU A 5 -15.87 -3.29 7.34
C LEU A 5 -16.65 -2.88 8.59
N PRO A 6 -16.73 -3.77 9.60
CA PRO A 6 -17.29 -3.41 10.89
C PRO A 6 -16.48 -2.30 11.57
N ILE A 7 -17.18 -1.37 12.18
CA ILE A 7 -16.59 -0.34 13.04
C ILE A 7 -16.44 -0.95 14.45
N THR A 8 -15.21 -1.24 14.86
CA THR A 8 -14.88 -1.80 16.17
C THR A 8 -14.34 -0.70 17.09
N GLU A 9 -14.19 -0.98 18.39
CA GLU A 9 -13.50 -0.06 19.31
C GLU A 9 -12.06 0.27 18.87
N ARG A 10 -11.40 -0.67 18.18
CA ARG A 10 -10.03 -0.53 17.68
C ARG A 10 -9.97 0.22 16.36
N SER A 11 -10.91 -0.02 15.45
CA SER A 11 -10.91 0.59 14.11
C SER A 11 -11.65 1.93 14.03
N ARG A 12 -12.49 2.28 15.01
CA ARG A 12 -13.23 3.55 15.00
C ARG A 12 -12.30 4.77 15.04
N LEU A 13 -12.49 5.70 14.11
CA LEU A 13 -11.78 6.97 14.14
C LEU A 13 -12.36 7.88 15.22
N ARG A 14 -11.51 8.36 16.14
CA ARG A 14 -11.90 9.31 17.18
C ARG A 14 -11.69 10.78 16.76
N ARG A 15 -10.55 11.07 16.11
CA ARG A 15 -10.20 12.42 15.65
C ARG A 15 -10.37 12.54 14.13
N SER A 16 -11.05 13.60 13.70
CA SER A 16 -11.39 13.85 12.29
C SER A 16 -12.16 12.66 11.69
N HIS A 17 -13.10 12.10 12.45
CA HIS A 17 -13.92 10.95 12.02
C HIS A 17 -14.71 11.17 10.72
N PRO A 18 -15.11 12.39 10.28
CA PRO A 18 -15.74 12.58 8.97
C PRO A 18 -14.82 12.24 7.80
N ARG A 19 -13.51 12.07 8.04
CA ARG A 19 -12.52 11.62 7.05
C ARG A 19 -12.36 10.11 7.00
N GLY A 20 -13.08 9.39 7.87
CA GLY A 20 -13.01 7.94 7.99
C GLY A 20 -13.88 7.24 6.96
N HIS A 21 -13.32 6.23 6.31
CA HIS A 21 -14.00 5.39 5.34
C HIS A 21 -13.88 3.94 5.79
N PHE A 22 -14.97 3.19 5.68
CA PHE A 22 -15.04 1.77 6.06
C PHE A 22 -15.51 0.90 4.89
N ASP A 23 -15.95 1.50 3.78
CA ASP A 23 -16.35 0.79 2.59
C ASP A 23 -15.16 0.07 1.94
N ARG A 24 -15.42 -1.14 1.43
CA ARG A 24 -14.40 -1.99 0.83
C ARG A 24 -13.83 -1.36 -0.44
N ALA A 25 -14.63 -0.60 -1.19
CA ALA A 25 -14.19 0.07 -2.41
C ALA A 25 -13.03 1.05 -2.12
N THR A 26 -13.24 2.00 -1.22
CA THR A 26 -12.21 2.98 -0.83
C THR A 26 -10.96 2.31 -0.26
N ILE A 27 -11.13 1.28 0.57
CA ILE A 27 -10.00 0.54 1.14
C ILE A 27 -9.20 -0.18 0.05
N ASN A 28 -9.88 -0.85 -0.87
CA ASN A 28 -9.24 -1.56 -1.98
C ASN A 28 -8.51 -0.59 -2.91
N ASP A 29 -9.12 0.55 -3.26
CA ASP A 29 -8.51 1.54 -4.13
C ASP A 29 -7.18 2.08 -3.56
N ILE A 30 -7.10 2.27 -2.25
CA ILE A 30 -5.86 2.72 -1.59
C ILE A 30 -4.81 1.60 -1.58
N LEU A 31 -5.21 0.36 -1.28
CA LEU A 31 -4.31 -0.79 -1.33
C LEU A 31 -3.76 -1.02 -2.73
N ASP A 32 -4.59 -0.89 -3.76
CA ASP A 32 -4.19 -1.12 -5.16
C ASP A 32 -3.32 0.01 -5.71
N ALA A 33 -3.49 1.24 -5.21
CA ALA A 33 -2.71 2.40 -5.64
C ALA A 33 -1.27 2.43 -5.07
N GLN A 34 -0.98 1.70 -3.99
CA GLN A 34 0.30 1.76 -3.28
C GLN A 34 0.77 0.37 -2.83
N PRO A 35 1.73 -0.24 -3.53
CA PRO A 35 2.25 -1.54 -3.14
C PRO A 35 3.14 -1.46 -1.91
N LEU A 36 3.72 -0.30 -1.55
CA LEU A 36 4.53 -0.19 -0.33
C LEU A 36 3.64 -0.06 0.91
N CYS A 37 3.86 -0.92 1.90
CA CYS A 37 3.19 -0.86 3.19
C CYS A 37 4.19 -0.90 4.35
N SER A 38 3.68 -0.68 5.55
CA SER A 38 4.36 -0.90 6.82
C SER A 38 3.57 -1.90 7.63
N VAL A 39 4.23 -2.97 8.10
CA VAL A 39 3.60 -3.98 8.97
C VAL A 39 4.18 -3.89 10.37
N GLY A 40 3.28 -3.69 11.34
CA GLY A 40 3.55 -3.71 12.77
C GLY A 40 3.49 -5.12 13.33
N TYR A 41 4.54 -5.51 14.05
CA TYR A 41 4.67 -6.79 14.76
C TYR A 41 5.01 -6.56 16.23
N VAL A 42 4.68 -7.52 17.08
CA VAL A 42 5.18 -7.57 18.46
C VAL A 42 6.19 -8.71 18.57
N MET A 43 7.44 -8.38 18.91
CA MET A 43 8.50 -9.36 19.16
C MET A 43 9.04 -9.14 20.56
N GLU A 44 8.98 -10.18 21.41
CA GLU A 44 9.42 -10.10 22.81
C GLU A 44 8.77 -8.92 23.57
N GLY A 45 7.46 -8.71 23.34
CA GLY A 45 6.69 -7.62 23.94
C GLY A 45 7.01 -6.22 23.41
N LYS A 46 7.91 -6.07 22.43
CA LYS A 46 8.31 -4.78 21.85
C LYS A 46 7.69 -4.59 20.46
N PRO A 47 7.26 -3.36 20.12
CA PRO A 47 6.71 -3.07 18.80
C PRO A 47 7.84 -2.92 17.75
N TYR A 48 7.62 -3.49 16.58
CA TYR A 48 8.48 -3.32 15.40
C TYR A 48 7.62 -2.96 14.19
N VAL A 49 8.17 -2.14 13.30
CA VAL A 49 7.50 -1.77 12.04
C VAL A 49 8.45 -2.10 10.90
N THR A 50 8.01 -2.94 9.96
CA THR A 50 8.81 -3.36 8.81
C THR A 50 8.17 -2.83 7.53
N PRO A 51 8.88 -2.05 6.72
CA PRO A 51 8.42 -1.69 5.38
C PRO A 51 8.55 -2.90 4.45
N THR A 52 7.52 -3.17 3.65
CA THR A 52 7.50 -4.28 2.67
C THR A 52 6.55 -3.95 1.52
N LEU A 53 6.63 -4.73 0.44
CA LEU A 53 5.59 -4.72 -0.59
C LEU A 53 4.40 -5.57 -0.14
N GLN A 54 3.20 -5.10 -0.50
CA GLN A 54 1.94 -5.82 -0.38
C GLN A 54 1.23 -5.89 -1.73
N TRP A 55 0.38 -6.90 -1.87
CA TRP A 55 -0.59 -6.97 -2.94
C TRP A 55 -1.92 -7.50 -2.41
N ARG A 56 -3.00 -7.08 -3.06
CA ARG A 56 -4.36 -7.49 -2.70
C ARG A 56 -4.88 -8.55 -3.65
N GLU A 57 -5.53 -9.57 -3.11
CA GLU A 57 -6.34 -10.51 -3.90
C GLU A 57 -7.68 -10.73 -3.20
N GLY A 58 -8.78 -10.30 -3.84
CA GLY A 58 -10.12 -10.42 -3.25
C GLY A 58 -10.22 -9.69 -1.91
N ASP A 59 -10.52 -10.44 -0.84
CA ASP A 59 -10.64 -9.99 0.54
C ASP A 59 -9.36 -10.17 1.38
N HIS A 60 -8.21 -10.40 0.74
CA HIS A 60 -6.94 -10.59 1.43
C HIS A 60 -5.88 -9.62 0.93
N VAL A 61 -5.00 -9.20 1.83
CA VAL A 61 -3.70 -8.59 1.49
C VAL A 61 -2.60 -9.59 1.82
N TYR A 62 -1.57 -9.62 1.00
CA TYR A 62 -0.44 -10.51 1.17
C TYR A 62 0.86 -9.72 1.12
N TRP A 63 1.88 -10.24 1.79
CA TRP A 63 3.26 -9.76 1.69
C TRP A 63 4.20 -10.96 1.81
N HIS A 64 5.43 -10.81 1.33
CA HIS A 64 6.41 -11.89 1.36
C HIS A 64 7.75 -11.40 1.90
N GLY A 65 8.63 -12.35 2.21
CA GLY A 65 9.99 -12.07 2.62
C GLY A 65 10.78 -13.35 2.85
N SER A 66 12.02 -13.19 3.31
CA SER A 66 12.87 -14.33 3.64
C SER A 66 12.20 -15.23 4.69
N SER A 67 12.28 -16.54 4.51
CA SER A 67 11.86 -17.52 5.51
C SER A 67 12.67 -17.44 6.81
N ALA A 68 13.86 -16.84 6.78
CA ALA A 68 14.67 -16.55 7.96
C ALA A 68 14.28 -15.24 8.66
N SER A 69 13.35 -14.44 8.12
CA SER A 69 12.96 -13.16 8.71
C SER A 69 12.36 -13.33 10.10
N ARG A 70 12.88 -12.58 11.07
CA ARG A 70 12.31 -12.54 12.43
C ARG A 70 10.91 -11.93 12.44
N ALA A 71 10.69 -10.88 11.64
CA ALA A 71 9.40 -10.22 11.53
C ALA A 71 8.32 -11.15 10.96
N LEU A 72 8.60 -11.88 9.88
CA LEU A 72 7.62 -12.82 9.32
C LEU A 72 7.36 -14.01 10.25
N ARG A 73 8.38 -14.51 10.96
CA ARG A 73 8.18 -15.54 11.99
C ARG A 73 7.29 -15.05 13.13
N ALA A 74 7.49 -13.82 13.59
CA ALA A 74 6.68 -13.22 14.66
C ALA A 74 5.26 -12.85 14.22
N GLY A 75 5.05 -12.62 12.93
CA GLY A 75 3.73 -12.33 12.37
C GLY A 75 2.91 -13.57 12.01
N CYS A 76 3.51 -14.77 11.97
CA CYS A 76 2.79 -16.00 11.65
C CYS A 76 1.81 -16.35 12.78
N ASP A 77 0.53 -16.51 12.44
CA ASP A 77 -0.56 -16.83 13.37
C ASP A 77 -0.65 -15.85 14.54
N ALA A 78 -0.24 -14.61 14.30
CA ALA A 78 -0.16 -13.55 15.30
C ALA A 78 -0.88 -12.29 14.82
N GLU A 79 -1.32 -11.49 15.79
CA GLU A 79 -1.89 -10.17 15.55
C GLU A 79 -0.86 -9.24 14.90
N VAL A 80 -1.24 -8.66 13.77
CA VAL A 80 -0.45 -7.65 13.05
C VAL A 80 -1.27 -6.39 12.79
N CYS A 81 -0.57 -5.31 12.47
CA CYS A 81 -1.16 -4.07 11.97
C CYS A 81 -0.52 -3.75 10.63
N LEU A 82 -1.28 -3.80 9.52
CA LEU A 82 -0.78 -3.40 8.21
C LEU A 82 -1.26 -2.00 7.88
N SER A 83 -0.35 -1.11 7.51
CA SER A 83 -0.67 0.26 7.13
C SER A 83 -0.11 0.62 5.75
N VAL A 84 -0.96 1.21 4.92
CA VAL A 84 -0.61 1.81 3.63
C VAL A 84 -0.91 3.30 3.70
N SER A 85 0.00 4.14 3.17
CA SER A 85 -0.18 5.59 3.15
C SER A 85 0.33 6.20 1.85
N ILE A 86 -0.36 7.23 1.38
CA ILE A 86 -0.07 7.99 0.17
C ILE A 86 -0.16 9.47 0.52
N LEU A 87 0.92 10.21 0.27
CA LEU A 87 0.96 11.67 0.40
C LEU A 87 0.52 12.30 -0.93
N ASP A 88 -0.57 13.07 -0.88
CA ASP A 88 -1.16 13.72 -2.06
C ASP A 88 -0.92 15.23 -2.09
N GLY A 89 -0.49 15.85 -0.99
CA GLY A 89 -0.08 17.26 -0.99
C GLY A 89 0.19 17.86 0.39
N PHE A 90 0.96 18.94 0.44
CA PHE A 90 1.12 19.77 1.63
C PHE A 90 0.07 20.86 1.65
N VAL A 91 -0.63 21.03 2.77
CA VAL A 91 -1.61 22.10 2.96
C VAL A 91 -1.02 23.18 3.83
N LEU A 92 -0.84 24.34 3.20
CA LEU A 92 -0.25 25.53 3.78
C LEU A 92 -1.37 26.49 4.18
N ALA A 93 -1.57 26.65 5.47
CA ALA A 93 -2.56 27.53 6.09
C ALA A 93 -1.90 28.85 6.51
N ARG A 94 -2.70 29.83 6.94
CA ARG A 94 -2.20 31.14 7.40
C ARG A 94 -1.68 31.09 8.83
N SER A 95 -2.19 30.13 9.61
CA SER A 95 -1.71 29.82 10.95
C SER A 95 -0.90 28.54 10.98
N GLY A 96 0.17 28.54 11.78
CA GLY A 96 1.02 27.36 11.99
C GLY A 96 0.26 26.13 12.49
N PHE A 97 -0.86 26.34 13.19
CA PHE A 97 -1.71 25.25 13.73
C PHE A 97 -2.54 24.55 12.65
N HIS A 98 -2.93 25.25 11.58
CA HIS A 98 -3.83 24.73 10.55
C HIS A 98 -3.08 24.09 9.36
N HIS A 99 -1.75 24.07 9.39
CA HIS A 99 -0.95 23.27 8.45
C HIS A 99 -1.33 21.79 8.50
N SER A 100 -1.32 21.14 7.33
CA SER A 100 -1.70 19.73 7.24
C SER A 100 -1.17 19.09 5.95
N VAL A 101 -1.63 17.88 5.66
CA VAL A 101 -1.33 17.14 4.42
C VAL A 101 -2.61 16.58 3.81
N ASN A 102 -2.75 16.64 2.49
CA ASN A 102 -3.69 15.81 1.77
C ASN A 102 -3.07 14.41 1.66
N SER A 103 -3.83 13.39 2.00
CA SER A 103 -3.33 12.02 2.09
C SER A 103 -4.46 11.01 2.05
N ARG A 104 -4.12 9.80 1.59
CA ARG A 104 -4.96 8.61 1.71
C ARG A 104 -4.19 7.56 2.51
N SER A 105 -4.87 6.89 3.44
CA SER A 105 -4.25 5.81 4.21
C SER A 105 -5.25 4.72 4.55
N VAL A 106 -4.77 3.49 4.64
CA VAL A 106 -5.51 2.34 5.17
C VAL A 106 -4.72 1.76 6.35
N THR A 107 -5.43 1.40 7.41
CA THR A 107 -4.89 0.59 8.50
C THR A 107 -5.78 -0.63 8.69
N LEU A 108 -5.19 -1.82 8.62
CA LEU A 108 -5.84 -3.12 8.80
C LEU A 108 -5.29 -3.82 10.05
N PHE A 109 -6.17 -4.52 10.75
CA PHE A 109 -5.85 -5.31 11.92
C PHE A 109 -6.28 -6.76 11.72
N GLY A 110 -5.59 -7.67 12.39
CA GLY A 110 -6.01 -9.06 12.55
C GLY A 110 -4.84 -10.03 12.64
N THR A 111 -5.18 -11.31 12.77
CA THR A 111 -4.22 -12.41 12.77
C THR A 111 -3.77 -12.72 11.35
N ALA A 112 -2.48 -12.57 11.08
CA ALA A 112 -1.92 -12.99 9.81
C ALA A 112 -1.74 -14.52 9.77
N PHE A 113 -1.92 -15.13 8.61
CA PHE A 113 -1.71 -16.56 8.40
C PHE A 113 -0.61 -16.78 7.36
N ARG A 114 0.01 -17.94 7.41
CA ARG A 114 1.04 -18.34 6.45
C ARG A 114 0.43 -19.14 5.30
N VAL A 115 0.87 -18.84 4.08
CA VAL A 115 0.57 -19.68 2.91
C VAL A 115 1.54 -20.87 2.91
N GLU A 116 1.04 -22.01 3.41
CA GLU A 116 1.84 -23.22 3.60
C GLU A 116 1.97 -24.05 2.32
N ASP A 117 0.87 -24.21 1.57
CA ASP A 117 0.86 -24.99 0.33
C ASP A 117 1.81 -24.38 -0.71
N ALA A 118 2.61 -25.25 -1.34
CA ALA A 118 3.66 -24.82 -2.24
C ALA A 118 3.11 -24.29 -3.57
N GLU A 119 2.04 -24.88 -4.09
CA GLU A 119 1.41 -24.47 -5.35
C GLU A 119 0.64 -23.17 -5.15
N GLU A 120 -0.06 -23.03 -4.02
CA GLU A 120 -0.71 -21.78 -3.63
C GLU A 120 0.34 -20.68 -3.45
N LYS A 121 1.42 -20.93 -2.71
CA LYS A 121 2.50 -19.95 -2.52
C LYS A 121 3.08 -19.48 -3.85
N LEU A 122 3.36 -20.41 -4.76
CA LEU A 122 3.81 -20.09 -6.11
C LEU A 122 2.79 -19.21 -6.84
N THR A 123 1.51 -19.60 -6.82
CA THR A 123 0.42 -18.84 -7.44
C THR A 123 0.36 -17.41 -6.92
N ARG A 124 0.47 -17.21 -5.60
CA ARG A 124 0.45 -15.88 -4.97
C ARG A 124 1.68 -15.05 -5.35
N LEU A 125 2.86 -15.64 -5.40
CA LEU A 125 4.10 -14.96 -5.83
C LEU A 125 4.06 -14.58 -7.31
N THR A 126 3.52 -15.44 -8.18
CA THR A 126 3.25 -15.12 -9.58
C THR A 126 2.31 -13.93 -9.70
N ARG A 127 1.19 -13.93 -8.96
CA ARG A 127 0.23 -12.82 -8.95
C ARG A 127 0.81 -11.51 -8.42
N PHE A 128 1.68 -11.59 -7.42
CA PHE A 128 2.42 -10.42 -6.95
C PHE A 128 3.26 -9.80 -8.07
N VAL A 129 4.07 -10.62 -8.75
CA VAL A 129 4.94 -10.14 -9.83
C VAL A 129 4.13 -9.61 -11.01
N ASP A 130 3.15 -10.38 -11.49
CA ASP A 130 2.34 -9.98 -12.65
C ASP A 130 1.35 -8.85 -12.33
N GLY A 131 0.94 -8.71 -11.07
CA GLY A 131 0.13 -7.58 -10.62
C GLY A 131 0.88 -6.25 -10.67
N LEU A 132 2.20 -6.28 -10.45
CA LEU A 132 3.06 -5.10 -10.66
C LEU A 132 3.51 -4.98 -12.11
N PHE A 133 3.92 -6.09 -12.73
CA PHE A 133 4.56 -6.12 -14.02
C PHE A 133 3.82 -7.10 -14.92
N ALA A 134 2.74 -6.66 -15.56
CA ALA A 134 1.87 -7.54 -16.34
C ALA A 134 2.63 -8.43 -17.33
N GLY A 135 2.51 -9.75 -17.16
CA GLY A 135 3.16 -10.77 -18.00
C GLY A 135 4.65 -10.96 -17.75
N ARG A 136 5.22 -10.34 -16.71
CA ARG A 136 6.64 -10.45 -16.38
C ARG A 136 7.02 -11.86 -15.98
N TYR A 137 6.18 -12.54 -15.18
CA TYR A 137 6.54 -13.81 -14.57
C TYR A 137 6.85 -14.89 -15.60
N ALA A 138 6.05 -14.97 -16.67
CA ALA A 138 6.24 -15.92 -17.76
C ALA A 138 7.57 -15.75 -18.52
N GLY A 139 8.16 -14.56 -18.49
CA GLY A 139 9.45 -14.28 -19.12
C GLY A 139 10.67 -14.50 -18.21
N LEU A 140 10.47 -14.89 -16.96
CA LEU A 140 11.56 -15.17 -16.01
C LEU A 140 12.08 -16.59 -16.17
N ARG A 141 13.28 -16.85 -15.63
CA ARG A 141 13.76 -18.23 -15.49
C ARG A 141 12.76 -19.04 -14.65
N PRO A 142 12.66 -20.36 -14.87
CA PRO A 142 11.88 -21.23 -13.99
C PRO A 142 12.30 -21.11 -12.51
N ASP A 143 11.32 -21.21 -11.63
CA ASP A 143 11.55 -21.24 -10.18
C ASP A 143 12.36 -22.48 -9.79
N ARG A 144 13.31 -22.29 -8.88
CA ARG A 144 13.97 -23.41 -8.21
C ARG A 144 13.20 -23.73 -6.95
N THR A 145 13.17 -25.00 -6.56
CA THR A 145 12.59 -25.43 -5.27
C THR A 145 13.17 -24.63 -4.08
N GLN A 146 14.44 -24.22 -4.16
CA GLN A 146 15.08 -23.42 -3.13
C GLN A 146 14.53 -21.99 -3.05
N ASP A 147 14.12 -21.38 -4.17
CA ASP A 147 13.57 -20.02 -4.19
C ASP A 147 12.25 -19.97 -3.38
N LEU A 148 11.39 -20.98 -3.58
CA LEU A 148 10.14 -21.12 -2.84
C LEU A 148 10.37 -21.48 -1.36
N LYS A 149 11.37 -22.32 -1.04
CA LYS A 149 11.73 -22.64 0.36
C LYS A 149 12.33 -21.45 1.11
N ALA A 150 13.06 -20.58 0.41
CA ALA A 150 13.64 -19.36 0.97
C ALA A 150 12.60 -18.25 1.18
N THR A 151 11.37 -18.43 0.70
CA THR A 151 10.32 -17.41 0.72
C THR A 151 9.16 -17.81 1.65
N THR A 152 8.82 -16.91 2.57
CA THR A 152 7.56 -16.98 3.33
C THR A 152 6.59 -15.95 2.76
N VAL A 153 5.34 -16.37 2.56
CA VAL A 153 4.22 -15.49 2.21
C VAL A 153 3.25 -15.49 3.39
N LEU A 154 2.89 -14.31 3.86
CA LEU A 154 1.85 -14.11 4.86
C LEU A 154 0.63 -13.44 4.19
N GLY A 155 -0.56 -13.79 4.67
CA GLY A 155 -1.81 -13.19 4.28
C GLY A 155 -2.54 -12.61 5.49
N LEU A 156 -3.33 -11.57 5.26
CA LEU A 156 -4.22 -10.97 6.24
C LEU A 156 -5.59 -10.75 5.59
N LYS A 157 -6.64 -11.26 6.22
CA LYS A 157 -8.01 -11.00 5.78
C LYS A 157 -8.37 -9.55 6.03
N ILE A 158 -8.95 -8.90 5.04
CA ILE A 158 -9.44 -7.52 5.14
C ILE A 158 -10.81 -7.54 5.81
N ALA A 159 -10.80 -7.78 7.13
CA ALA A 159 -11.99 -7.94 7.96
C ALA A 159 -12.13 -6.84 9.03
N GLU A 160 -11.04 -6.24 9.49
CA GLU A 160 -11.05 -5.16 10.47
C GLU A 160 -10.05 -4.07 10.08
N GLY A 161 -10.49 -2.81 10.06
CA GLY A 161 -9.64 -1.70 9.69
C GLY A 161 -10.42 -0.44 9.36
N SER A 162 -9.70 0.59 8.92
CA SER A 162 -10.29 1.82 8.41
C SER A 162 -9.39 2.47 7.37
N ALA A 163 -10.01 3.18 6.45
CA ALA A 163 -9.36 4.16 5.60
C ALA A 163 -9.54 5.57 6.18
N LYS A 164 -8.58 6.46 5.90
CA LYS A 164 -8.66 7.88 6.23
C LYS A 164 -8.19 8.71 5.06
N ILE A 165 -9.02 9.66 4.63
CA ILE A 165 -8.75 10.49 3.45
C ILE A 165 -8.84 11.97 3.83
N ARG A 166 -7.85 12.75 3.40
CA ARG A 166 -7.90 14.21 3.44
C ARG A 166 -7.60 14.77 2.06
N THR A 167 -8.51 15.62 1.59
CA THR A 167 -8.37 16.43 0.36
C THR A 167 -8.74 17.87 0.66
N GLY A 168 -8.56 18.77 -0.31
CA GLY A 168 -8.97 20.18 -0.21
C GLY A 168 -7.90 21.13 0.33
N GLY A 169 -8.31 22.37 0.57
CA GLY A 169 -7.46 23.48 1.00
C GLY A 169 -7.25 23.57 2.52
N PRO A 170 -6.58 24.65 2.98
CA PRO A 170 -6.52 24.98 4.40
C PRO A 170 -7.91 25.34 4.94
N ASN A 171 -8.08 25.17 6.25
CA ASN A 171 -9.28 25.58 6.98
C ASN A 171 -8.84 26.50 8.11
N ASP A 172 -8.54 27.75 7.76
CA ASP A 172 -8.14 28.82 8.69
C ASP A 172 -9.34 29.34 9.50
N GLU A 173 -9.06 30.01 10.61
CA GLU A 173 -10.08 30.74 11.36
C GLU A 173 -10.56 31.98 10.56
N PRO A 174 -11.81 32.44 10.74
CA PRO A 174 -12.37 33.56 9.96
C PRO A 174 -11.50 34.83 9.98
N GLU A 175 -10.87 35.14 11.11
CA GLU A 175 -10.05 36.34 11.29
C GLU A 175 -8.75 36.28 10.47
N ASP A 176 -8.20 35.08 10.29
CA ASP A 176 -6.93 34.86 9.58
C ASP A 176 -7.02 35.18 8.09
N TYR A 177 -8.21 35.12 7.48
CA TYR A 177 -8.39 35.40 6.04
C TYR A 177 -8.07 36.85 5.65
N THR A 178 -8.02 37.76 6.62
CA THR A 178 -7.63 39.17 6.40
C THR A 178 -6.12 39.37 6.44
N LEU A 179 -5.35 38.39 6.94
CA LEU A 179 -3.90 38.48 7.05
C LEU A 179 -3.26 38.38 5.64
N PRO A 180 -2.21 39.17 5.36
CA PRO A 180 -1.51 39.16 4.08
C PRO A 180 -0.53 37.98 3.98
N ILE A 181 -1.02 36.76 4.25
CA ILE A 181 -0.26 35.50 4.25
C ILE A 181 -0.80 34.60 3.14
N TRP A 182 0.10 34.09 2.31
CA TRP A 182 -0.26 33.12 1.27
C TRP A 182 -0.66 31.78 1.90
N ALA A 183 -1.73 31.19 1.38
CA ALA A 183 -2.24 29.89 1.81
C ALA A 183 -2.69 29.09 0.58
N GLY A 184 -2.55 27.77 0.63
CA GLY A 184 -2.82 26.92 -0.52
C GLY A 184 -2.39 25.47 -0.32
N VAL A 185 -2.27 24.75 -1.43
CA VAL A 185 -1.84 23.36 -1.46
C VAL A 185 -0.66 23.22 -2.42
N ILE A 186 0.39 22.52 -1.99
CA ILE A 186 1.45 22.03 -2.87
C ILE A 186 1.14 20.56 -3.16
N PRO A 187 0.63 20.21 -4.36
CA PRO A 187 0.31 18.83 -4.70
C PRO A 187 1.56 17.96 -4.72
N VAL A 188 1.43 16.71 -4.25
CA VAL A 188 2.48 15.68 -4.33
C VAL A 188 1.96 14.56 -5.19
N ARG A 189 2.79 14.10 -6.14
CA ARG A 189 2.48 12.98 -7.04
C ARG A 189 3.68 12.06 -7.12
N MET A 190 3.44 10.76 -7.19
CA MET A 190 4.49 9.80 -7.51
C MET A 190 4.76 9.83 -9.00
N GLN A 191 6.04 9.89 -9.37
CA GLN A 191 6.48 9.81 -10.76
C GLN A 191 7.33 8.56 -10.95
N ILE A 192 6.98 7.76 -11.96
CA ILE A 192 7.79 6.63 -12.40
C ILE A 192 8.83 7.13 -13.40
N GLY A 193 10.10 6.88 -13.10
CA GLY A 193 11.23 7.24 -13.96
C GLY A 193 11.37 6.31 -15.17
N SER A 194 12.25 6.69 -16.09
CA SER A 194 12.65 5.79 -17.19
C SER A 194 13.36 4.55 -16.65
N PRO A 195 13.06 3.34 -17.14
CA PRO A 195 13.76 2.14 -16.71
C PRO A 195 15.25 2.21 -17.04
N VAL A 196 16.09 1.81 -16.09
CA VAL A 196 17.56 1.76 -16.25
C VAL A 196 17.98 0.30 -16.43
N PRO A 197 18.59 -0.08 -17.57
CA PRO A 197 19.01 -1.46 -17.81
C PRO A 197 20.17 -1.87 -16.89
N ASP A 198 20.22 -3.15 -16.47
CA ASP A 198 21.41 -3.73 -15.81
C ASP A 198 22.56 -3.73 -16.83
N PRO A 199 23.75 -3.17 -16.52
CA PRO A 199 24.90 -3.20 -17.43
C PRO A 199 25.41 -4.61 -17.75
N ARG A 200 24.90 -5.65 -17.06
CA ARG A 200 25.20 -7.07 -17.33
C ARG A 200 24.16 -7.76 -18.21
N ASN A 201 23.15 -7.03 -18.70
CA ASN A 201 22.28 -7.58 -19.74
C ASN A 201 23.12 -8.02 -20.94
N LEU A 202 22.75 -9.14 -21.55
CA LEU A 202 23.36 -9.55 -22.81
C LEU A 202 22.97 -8.55 -23.89
N ASP A 203 23.86 -8.29 -24.85
CA ASP A 203 23.67 -7.25 -25.89
C ASP A 203 22.36 -7.42 -26.70
N GLU A 204 21.94 -8.66 -26.93
CA GLU A 204 20.74 -9.02 -27.71
C GLU A 204 19.44 -8.90 -26.90
N VAL A 205 19.50 -8.66 -25.58
CA VAL A 205 18.31 -8.60 -24.72
C VAL A 205 17.68 -7.22 -24.79
N GLU A 206 16.61 -7.12 -25.58
CA GLU A 206 15.78 -5.93 -25.62
C GLU A 206 14.93 -5.76 -24.35
N MET A 207 14.71 -4.50 -23.97
CA MET A 207 13.78 -4.18 -22.88
C MET A 207 12.34 -4.53 -23.28
N PRO A 208 11.64 -5.41 -22.53
CA PRO A 208 10.26 -5.76 -22.81
C PRO A 208 9.32 -4.56 -22.75
N GLY A 209 8.28 -4.57 -23.58
CA GLY A 209 7.28 -3.48 -23.64
C GLY A 209 6.64 -3.16 -22.28
N HIS A 210 6.26 -4.18 -21.50
CA HIS A 210 5.65 -3.98 -20.17
C HIS A 210 6.58 -3.27 -19.16
N VAL A 211 7.90 -3.30 -19.36
CA VAL A 211 8.87 -2.55 -18.54
C VAL A 211 8.97 -1.11 -19.02
N ARG A 212 9.08 -0.92 -20.35
CA ARG A 212 9.15 0.41 -21.00
C ARG A 212 7.91 1.26 -20.69
N ASP A 213 6.75 0.61 -20.72
CA ASP A 213 5.45 1.24 -20.55
C ASP A 213 4.93 1.11 -19.11
N PHE A 214 5.77 0.70 -18.16
CA PHE A 214 5.36 0.49 -16.78
C PHE A 214 4.72 1.75 -16.18
N ARG A 215 3.56 1.56 -15.53
CA ARG A 215 2.86 2.58 -14.76
C ARG A 215 2.43 1.96 -13.44
N LEU A 216 2.65 2.70 -12.36
CA LEU A 216 2.15 2.30 -11.05
C LEU A 216 0.76 2.91 -10.83
N GLY A 217 -0.25 2.08 -10.55
CA GLY A 217 -1.60 2.52 -10.17
C GLY A 217 -2.57 2.85 -11.33
N GLY A 218 -2.64 2.06 -12.40
CA GLY A 218 -3.73 2.14 -13.39
C GLY A 218 -4.84 1.12 -13.05
N GLN A 219 -6.13 1.46 -13.00
CA GLN A 219 -6.88 2.36 -13.87
C GLN A 219 -7.86 3.27 -13.10
N ASN A 220 -7.77 4.59 -13.32
CA ASN A 220 -8.89 5.54 -13.40
C ASN A 220 -8.32 6.98 -13.35
N GLU A 221 -7.80 7.48 -14.48
CA GLU A 221 -7.90 8.92 -14.70
C GLU A 221 -9.34 9.22 -15.12
N PRO A 222 -10.05 10.15 -14.47
CA PRO A 222 -11.28 10.66 -15.05
C PRO A 222 -10.91 11.33 -16.38
N SER A 223 -11.46 10.79 -17.45
CA SER A 223 -11.44 11.39 -18.79
C SER A 223 -11.77 12.88 -18.66
N THR A 224 -10.76 13.74 -18.78
CA THR A 224 -10.95 15.16 -19.08
C THR A 224 -11.34 15.23 -20.55
N ARG A 225 -12.61 14.92 -20.83
CA ARG A 225 -13.23 15.36 -22.08
C ARG A 225 -13.64 16.82 -21.87
N GLY A 226 -12.99 17.68 -22.67
CA GLY A 226 -13.49 18.90 -23.30
C GLY A 226 -14.29 19.85 -22.43
#